data_AF-A0A3E0KTT4-F1
#
_entry.id   AF-A0A3E0KTT4-F1
#
_cell.length_a   1.000
_cell.length_b   1.000
_cell.length_c   1.000
_cell.angle_alpha   90.00
_cell.angle_beta   90.00
_cell.angle_gamma   90.00
#
_symmetry.space_group_name_H-M   'P 1'
#
loop_
_entity.id
_entity.type
_entity.pdbx_description
1 polymer ?
#
loop_
_entity_poly.entity_id
_entity_poly.type
_entity_poly.pdbx_seq_one_letter_code
_entity_poly.pdbx_strand_id
1 'polypeptide(L)' 'MVSFVIELDSEAEVESMMKRLRQDYGVTGEMHARAVDGGRWRLVVHSEKNLRDSTIEKLRGQRIDTGD' A
#
# COMPACT_ATOMS: atom_id res chain seq x y z
N MET A 1 -1.37 -10.89 -9.70
CA MET A 1 -0.84 -10.34 -8.45
C MET A 1 -0.55 -8.87 -8.70
N VAL A 2 -1.00 -7.96 -7.84
CA VAL A 2 -0.71 -6.54 -7.98
C VAL A 2 0.09 -6.06 -6.78
N SER A 3 1.17 -5.35 -7.04
CA SER A 3 1.97 -4.67 -6.02
C SER A 3 1.86 -3.17 -6.17
N PHE A 4 1.72 -2.46 -5.07
CA PHE A 4 1.74 -1.00 -5.06
C PHE A 4 2.39 -0.50 -3.77
N VAL A 5 2.94 0.71 -3.84
CA VAL A 5 3.57 1.37 -2.71
C VAL A 5 2.85 2.67 -2.41
N ILE A 6 2.66 2.92 -1.13
CA ILE A 6 2.11 4.16 -0.61
C ILE A 6 3.22 4.83 0.21
N GLU A 7 3.52 6.09 -0.12
CA GLU A 7 4.42 6.92 0.68
C GLU A 7 3.59 7.74 1.66
N LEU A 8 3.97 7.68 2.94
CA LEU A 8 3.27 8.28 4.06
C LEU A 8 4.28 9.05 4.91
N ASP A 9 3.84 10.10 5.58
CA ASP A 9 4.73 10.93 6.41
C ASP A 9 4.86 10.41 7.85
N SER A 10 4.08 9.41 8.26
CA SER A 10 4.08 8.93 9.64
C SER A 10 3.62 7.48 9.76
N GLU A 11 4.15 6.79 10.78
CA GLU A 11 3.79 5.40 11.12
C GLU A 11 2.29 5.25 11.44
N ALA A 12 1.70 6.23 12.15
CA ALA A 12 0.26 6.21 12.47
C ALA A 12 -0.63 6.20 11.20
N GLU A 13 -0.21 6.89 10.14
CA GLU A 13 -0.90 6.85 8.86
C GLU A 13 -0.73 5.50 8.17
N VAL A 14 0.45 4.88 8.28
CA VAL A 14 0.73 3.54 7.75
C VAL A 14 -0.20 2.51 8.37
N GLU A 15 -0.31 2.47 9.70
CA GLU A 15 -1.19 1.52 10.39
C GLU A 15 -2.65 1.74 10.03
N SER A 16 -3.09 3.00 10.00
CA SER A 16 -4.46 3.37 9.61
C SER A 16 -4.75 2.95 8.16
N MET A 17 -3.79 3.13 7.26
CA MET A 17 -3.88 2.73 5.86
C MET A 17 -3.95 1.22 5.71
N MET A 18 -3.07 0.46 6.37
CA MET A 18 -3.11 -1.01 6.39
C MET A 18 -4.46 -1.53 6.86
N LYS A 19 -5.01 -0.93 7.93
CA LYS A 19 -6.31 -1.32 8.46
C LYS A 19 -7.44 -1.04 7.46
N ARG A 20 -7.43 0.13 6.79
CA ARG A 20 -8.40 0.44 5.73
C ARG A 20 -8.26 -0.49 4.53
N LEU A 21 -7.05 -0.82 4.10
CA LEU A 21 -6.81 -1.77 3.02
C LEU A 21 -7.45 -3.13 3.32
N ARG A 22 -7.28 -3.64 4.55
CA ARG A 22 -7.90 -4.90 4.97
C ARG A 22 -9.42 -4.80 5.12
N GLN A 23 -9.92 -3.79 5.82
CA GLN A 23 -11.34 -3.70 6.19
C GLN A 23 -12.23 -3.12 5.09
N ASP A 24 -11.80 -2.05 4.43
CA ASP A 24 -12.59 -1.28 3.47
C ASP A 24 -12.47 -1.87 2.07
N TYR A 25 -11.24 -2.24 1.69
CA TYR A 25 -10.93 -2.72 0.34
C TYR A 25 -10.79 -4.24 0.24
N GLY A 26 -10.80 -4.95 1.37
CA GLY A 26 -10.69 -6.41 1.41
C GLY A 26 -9.38 -6.92 0.81
N VAL A 27 -8.29 -6.15 0.99
CA VAL A 27 -6.95 -6.55 0.54
C VAL A 27 -6.49 -7.74 1.37
N THR A 28 -6.41 -8.89 0.72
CA THR A 28 -5.85 -10.13 1.27
C THR A 28 -4.48 -10.33 0.64
N GLY A 29 -3.43 -10.13 1.44
CA GLY A 29 -2.05 -10.26 0.99
C GLY A 29 -1.08 -9.65 1.99
N GLU A 30 0.20 -9.61 1.61
CA GLU A 30 1.27 -9.11 2.46
C GLU A 30 1.39 -7.59 2.37
N MET A 31 1.52 -6.95 3.53
CA MET A 31 1.73 -5.52 3.65
C MET A 31 2.99 -5.29 4.47
N HIS A 32 3.99 -4.67 3.88
CA HIS A 32 5.25 -4.33 4.52
C HIS A 32 5.38 -2.82 4.64
N ALA A 33 5.52 -2.34 5.87
CA ALA A 33 5.92 -0.97 6.12
C ALA A 33 7.41 -0.90 6.42
N ARG A 34 8.07 0.12 5.88
CA ARG A 34 9.43 0.47 6.26
C ARG A 34 9.57 1.99 6.35
N ALA A 35 10.29 2.45 7.36
CA ALA A 35 10.78 3.83 7.37
C ALA A 35 11.74 4.03 6.21
N VAL A 36 11.66 5.19 5.56
CA VAL A 36 12.58 5.62 4.51
C VAL A 36 13.23 6.94 4.90
N ASP A 37 14.28 7.28 4.17
CA ASP A 37 15.09 8.46 4.45
C ASP A 37 14.25 9.74 4.46
N GLY A 38 14.57 10.66 5.38
CA GLY A 38 13.82 11.90 5.57
C GLY A 38 12.53 11.78 6.39
N GLY A 39 12.39 10.73 7.22
CA GLY A 39 11.27 10.60 8.17
C GLY A 39 9.95 10.12 7.57
N ARG A 40 9.96 9.74 6.29
CA ARG A 40 8.79 9.18 5.62
C ARG A 40 8.73 7.67 5.80
N TRP A 41 7.61 7.10 5.42
CA TRP A 41 7.30 5.69 5.50
C TRP A 41 6.83 5.19 4.14
N ARG A 42 7.32 4.02 3.75
CA ARG A 42 6.83 3.29 2.57
C ARG A 42 6.06 2.07 3.00
N LEU A 43 4.79 2.04 2.62
CA LEU A 43 3.93 0.89 2.74
C LEU A 43 3.87 0.16 1.40
N VAL A 44 4.52 -0.99 1.32
CA VAL A 44 4.48 -1.92 0.19
C VAL A 44 3.33 -2.89 0.41
N VAL A 45 2.42 -2.96 -0.56
CA VAL A 45 1.24 -3.83 -0.49
C VAL A 45 1.31 -4.81 -1.65
N HIS A 46 1.38 -6.10 -1.33
CA HIS A 46 1.27 -7.21 -2.27
C HIS A 46 -0.12 -7.80 -2.13
N SER A 47 -0.98 -7.58 -3.13
CA SER A 47 -2.31 -8.20 -3.15
C SER A 47 -2.36 -9.31 -4.18
N GLU A 48 -2.81 -10.48 -3.73
CA GLU A 48 -3.17 -11.58 -4.62
C GLU A 48 -4.43 -11.24 -5.43
N LYS A 49 -5.31 -10.41 -4.86
CA LYS A 49 -6.53 -9.94 -5.49
C LYS A 49 -6.23 -8.76 -6.42
N ASN A 50 -6.82 -8.80 -7.60
CA ASN A 50 -6.66 -7.73 -8.58
C ASN A 50 -7.44 -6.48 -8.12
N LEU A 51 -6.75 -5.54 -7.46
CA LEU A 51 -7.33 -4.26 -7.06
C LEU A 51 -7.47 -3.36 -8.28
N ARG A 52 -8.66 -2.76 -8.45
CA ARG A 52 -8.93 -1.80 -9.53
C ARG A 52 -7.98 -0.61 -9.44
N ASP A 53 -7.55 -0.13 -10.60
CA ASP A 53 -6.63 1.01 -10.76
C ASP A 53 -7.14 2.25 -10.01
N SER A 54 -8.44 2.54 -10.17
CA SER A 54 -9.10 3.67 -9.49
C SER A 54 -9.08 3.57 -7.96
N THR A 55 -8.94 2.36 -7.39
CA THR A 55 -8.77 2.18 -5.94
C THR A 55 -7.36 2.55 -5.52
N ILE A 56 -6.35 2.13 -6.27
CA ILE A 56 -4.94 2.38 -5.95
C ILE A 56 -4.63 3.88 -6.12
N GLU A 57 -5.14 4.51 -7.16
CA GLU A 57 -5.03 5.97 -7.35
C GLU A 57 -5.66 6.77 -6.19
N LYS A 58 -6.83 6.32 -5.69
CA LYS A 58 -7.50 6.95 -4.54
C LYS A 58 -6.71 6.82 -3.23
N LEU A 59 -5.94 5.75 -3.09
CA LEU A 59 -5.08 5.51 -1.93
C LEU A 59 -3.78 6.32 -1.99
N ARG A 60 -3.62 7.18 -3.01
CA ARG A 60 -2.33 7.78 -3.40
C ARG A 60 -1.21 6.74 -3.53
N GLY A 61 -1.59 5.50 -3.79
CA GLY A 61 -0.65 4.42 -4.03
C GLY A 61 -0.13 4.54 -5.44
N GLN A 62 1.17 4.40 -5.60
CA GLN A 62 1.78 4.20 -6.88
C GLN A 62 1.82 2.69 -7.14
N ARG A 63 1.15 2.22 -8.19
CA ARG A 63 1.35 0.84 -8.65
C ARG A 63 2.81 0.66 -9.01
N ILE A 64 3.40 -0.39 -8.47
CA ILE A 64 4.74 -0.79 -8.85
C ILE A 64 4.55 -2.12 -9.54
N ASP A 65 4.65 -2.08 -10.87
CA ASP A 65 4.79 -3.29 -11.64
C ASP A 65 6.18 -3.84 -11.28
N THR A 66 6.22 -4.81 -10.36
CA THR A 66 7.42 -5.59 -10.12
C THR A 66 7.49 -6.57 -11.29
N GLY A 67 7.83 -6.03 -12.46
CA GLY A 67 8.09 -6.81 -13.67
C GLY A 67 9.25 -7.76 -13.42
N ASP A 68 9.09 -8.97 -13.95
CA ASP A 68 10.06 -10.06 -14.08
C ASP A 68 11.45 -9.59 -14.55
#